data_AF-H6SHU1-F1
#
_entry.id   AF-H6SHU1-F1
#
_cell.length_a   1.000
_cell.length_b   1.000
_cell.length_c   1.000
_cell.angle_alpha   90.00
_cell.angle_beta   90.00
_cell.angle_gamma   90.00
#
_symmetry.space_group_name_H-M   'P 1'
#
loop_
_entity.id
_entity.type
_entity.pdbx_description
1 polymer ?
#
loop_
_entity_poly.entity_id
_entity_poly.type
_entity_poly.pdbx_seq_one_letter_code
_entity_poly.pdbx_strand_id
1 'polypeptide(L)'
;MQARTMEKHDFTKGPLKMISPGVVYRRDDDDATHSHQFHQMEGLVIDKHITMADLKGTLLAMCQHVFGKDRTIRLRPSYFPFTEPSVEVDVSCFRCGGKGCPVCKYTGWIEVLGAGMVHPNVLRAANIDADVYG
;
A
#
# COMPACT_ATOMS: atom_id res chain seq x y z
N MET A 1 3.30 -13.66 2.85
CA MET A 1 3.46 -14.22 1.49
C MET A 1 4.63 -13.56 0.76
N GLN A 2 4.67 -12.23 0.68
CA GLN A 2 5.69 -11.45 -0.02
C GLN A 2 7.14 -11.84 0.28
N ALA A 3 7.53 -11.96 1.55
CA ALA A 3 8.87 -12.39 1.95
C ALA A 3 9.29 -13.72 1.30
N ARG A 4 8.41 -14.73 1.34
CA ARG A 4 8.67 -16.04 0.73
C ARG A 4 8.75 -15.98 -0.80
N THR A 5 8.06 -15.04 -1.42
CA THR A 5 8.15 -14.82 -2.87
C THR A 5 9.48 -14.17 -3.23
N MET A 6 9.92 -13.17 -2.46
CA MET A 6 11.23 -12.54 -2.65
C MET A 6 12.37 -13.53 -2.56
N GLU A 7 12.37 -14.43 -1.57
CA GLU A 7 13.39 -15.48 -1.39
C GLU A 7 13.53 -16.44 -2.59
N LYS A 8 12.47 -16.59 -3.40
CA LYS A 8 12.39 -17.56 -4.50
C LYS A 8 12.47 -16.91 -5.88
N HIS A 9 12.34 -15.59 -5.96
CA HIS A 9 12.25 -14.90 -7.24
C HIS A 9 13.61 -14.82 -7.93
N ASP A 10 13.62 -15.15 -9.22
CA ASP A 10 14.80 -15.05 -10.06
C ASP A 10 14.76 -13.72 -10.83
N PHE A 11 15.50 -12.72 -10.34
CA PHE A 11 15.55 -11.38 -10.95
C PHE A 11 16.20 -11.35 -12.33
N THR A 12 16.84 -12.43 -12.80
CA THR A 12 17.27 -12.52 -14.21
C THR A 12 16.10 -12.66 -15.18
N LYS A 13 14.94 -13.10 -14.67
CA LYS A 13 13.69 -13.23 -15.44
C LYS A 13 12.84 -11.96 -15.44
N GLY A 14 13.33 -10.89 -14.83
CA GLY A 14 12.67 -9.59 -14.78
C GLY A 14 12.08 -9.26 -13.39
N PRO A 15 11.24 -8.22 -13.32
CA PRO A 15 10.75 -7.67 -12.06
C PRO A 15 9.84 -8.61 -11.29
N LEU A 16 9.89 -8.51 -9.97
CA LEU A 16 8.88 -9.13 -9.11
C LEU A 16 7.68 -8.19 -9.01
N LYS A 17 6.52 -8.63 -9.50
CA LYS A 17 5.24 -7.91 -9.39
C LYS A 17 4.20 -8.88 -8.85
N MET A 18 3.66 -8.62 -7.67
CA MET A 18 2.71 -9.54 -7.03
C MET A 18 1.63 -8.83 -6.24
N ILE A 19 0.48 -9.50 -6.14
CA ILE A 19 -0.64 -9.16 -5.26
C ILE A 19 -0.91 -10.38 -4.36
N SER A 20 -1.17 -10.13 -3.08
CA SER A 20 -1.36 -11.14 -2.06
C SER A 20 -2.67 -10.89 -1.29
N PRO A 21 -3.82 -11.37 -1.77
CA PRO A 21 -5.04 -11.40 -0.98
C PRO A 21 -4.97 -12.53 0.06
N GLY A 22 -5.54 -12.31 1.24
CA GLY A 22 -5.61 -13.36 2.24
C GLY A 22 -6.44 -12.98 3.47
N VAL A 23 -6.82 -14.01 4.22
CA VAL A 23 -7.35 -13.87 5.57
C VAL A 23 -6.19 -13.61 6.52
N VAL A 24 -6.33 -12.62 7.37
CA VAL A 24 -5.37 -12.24 8.40
C VAL A 24 -6.07 -12.11 9.75
N TYR A 25 -5.29 -12.22 10.82
CA TYR A 25 -5.79 -12.24 12.18
C TYR A 25 -5.09 -11.19 13.01
N ARG A 26 -5.84 -10.49 13.85
CA ARG A 26 -5.35 -9.55 14.86
C ARG A 26 -6.01 -9.84 16.20
N ARG A 27 -5.35 -9.45 17.27
CA ARG A 27 -5.90 -9.55 18.63
C ARG A 27 -6.72 -8.30 18.94
N ASP A 28 -7.73 -8.05 18.11
CA ASP A 28 -8.70 -6.97 18.29
C ASP A 28 -9.99 -7.59 18.84
N ASP A 29 -10.65 -6.91 19.79
CA ASP A 29 -11.98 -7.32 20.24
C ASP A 29 -13.00 -7.04 19.13
N ASP A 30 -13.94 -7.96 18.91
CA ASP A 30 -14.98 -7.76 17.91
C ASP A 30 -15.92 -6.62 18.34
N ASP A 31 -16.01 -5.57 17.52
CA ASP A 31 -16.90 -4.42 17.70
C ASP A 31 -17.51 -3.96 16.36
N ALA A 32 -18.20 -2.82 16.36
CA ALA A 32 -18.86 -2.31 15.15
C ALA A 32 -17.89 -1.92 14.00
N THR A 33 -16.60 -1.80 14.29
CA THR A 33 -15.54 -1.32 13.39
C THR A 33 -14.33 -2.25 13.28
N HIS A 34 -14.23 -3.27 14.14
CA HIS A 34 -13.12 -4.20 14.19
C HIS A 34 -13.59 -5.65 14.23
N SER A 35 -12.81 -6.53 13.60
CA SER A 35 -12.93 -7.97 13.81
C SER A 35 -11.56 -8.61 13.95
N HIS A 36 -11.46 -9.60 14.83
CA HIS A 36 -10.24 -10.39 15.04
C HIS A 36 -9.78 -11.13 13.77
N GLN A 37 -10.69 -11.39 12.84
CA GLN A 37 -10.41 -11.98 11.53
C GLN A 37 -10.94 -11.06 10.42
N PHE A 38 -10.09 -10.71 9.47
CA PHE A 38 -10.48 -9.89 8.32
C PHE A 38 -9.66 -10.24 7.08
N HIS A 39 -9.99 -9.61 5.96
CA HIS A 39 -9.31 -9.83 4.68
C HIS A 39 -8.42 -8.63 4.36
N GLN A 40 -7.17 -8.91 3.98
CA GLN A 40 -6.24 -7.91 3.53
C GLN A 40 -5.69 -8.31 2.16
N MET A 41 -5.37 -7.30 1.36
CA MET A 41 -4.66 -7.47 0.10
C MET A 41 -3.43 -6.57 0.12
N GLU A 42 -2.26 -7.15 -0.14
CA GLU A 42 -1.00 -6.41 -0.21
C GLU A 42 -0.42 -6.50 -1.62
N GLY A 43 0.22 -5.42 -2.07
CA GLY A 43 0.95 -5.36 -3.34
C GLY A 43 2.44 -5.18 -3.10
N LEU A 44 3.26 -5.80 -3.96
CA LEU A 44 4.72 -5.63 -3.95
C LEU A 44 5.22 -5.55 -5.39
N VAL A 45 6.03 -4.53 -5.67
CA VAL A 45 6.79 -4.39 -6.91
C VAL A 45 8.24 -4.14 -6.54
N ILE A 46 9.14 -4.98 -7.06
CA ILE A 46 10.59 -4.82 -6.93
C ILE A 46 11.18 -4.90 -8.34
N ASP A 47 11.79 -3.80 -8.75
CA ASP A 47 12.53 -3.66 -10.01
C ASP A 47 13.60 -2.58 -9.83
N LYS A 48 14.48 -2.46 -10.81
CA LYS A 48 15.46 -1.38 -10.86
C LYS A 48 14.75 -0.05 -11.09
N HIS A 49 15.18 0.98 -10.37
CA HIS A 49 14.70 2.36 -10.52
C HIS A 49 13.19 2.57 -10.26
N ILE A 50 12.58 1.78 -9.38
CA ILE A 50 11.23 2.08 -8.90
C ILE A 50 11.27 3.25 -7.93
N THR A 51 10.42 4.24 -8.16
CA THR A 51 10.37 5.47 -7.38
C THR A 51 9.05 5.64 -6.64
N MET A 52 9.02 6.58 -5.69
CA MET A 52 7.78 6.99 -5.03
C MET A 52 6.74 7.55 -6.02
N ALA A 53 7.17 8.07 -7.18
CA ALA A 53 6.26 8.54 -8.23
C ALA A 53 5.53 7.37 -8.89
N ASP A 54 6.21 6.25 -9.13
CA ASP A 54 5.60 5.03 -9.68
C ASP A 54 4.58 4.44 -8.70
N LEU A 55 4.92 4.42 -7.41
CA LEU A 55 3.99 4.01 -6.35
C LEU A 55 2.76 4.92 -6.31
N LYS A 56 2.95 6.25 -6.33
CA LYS A 56 1.84 7.21 -6.36
C LYS A 56 0.94 7.01 -7.59
N GLY A 57 1.52 6.82 -8.77
CA GLY A 57 0.78 6.59 -10.01
C GLY A 57 -0.04 5.30 -9.95
N THR A 58 0.57 4.22 -9.47
CA THR A 58 -0.09 2.92 -9.29
C THR A 58 -1.25 3.00 -8.31
N LEU A 59 -1.06 3.66 -7.17
CA LEU A 59 -2.11 3.88 -6.17
C LEU A 59 -3.25 4.73 -6.72
N LEU A 60 -2.95 5.79 -7.46
CA LEU A 60 -3.98 6.63 -8.09
C LEU A 60 -4.81 5.82 -9.09
N ALA A 61 -4.16 5.05 -9.96
CA ALA A 61 -4.84 4.20 -10.94
C ALA A 61 -5.73 3.15 -10.26
N MET A 62 -5.23 2.51 -9.20
CA MET A 62 -5.99 1.54 -8.42
C MET A 62 -7.20 2.19 -7.72
N CYS A 63 -7.00 3.32 -7.04
CA CYS A 63 -8.10 4.04 -6.38
C CYS A 63 -9.15 4.53 -7.37
N GLN A 64 -8.75 4.97 -8.57
CA GLN A 64 -9.68 5.36 -9.62
C GLN A 64 -10.46 4.18 -10.19
N HIS A 65 -9.82 3.01 -10.27
CA HIS A 65 -10.49 1.77 -10.70
C HIS A 65 -11.53 1.31 -9.67
N VAL A 66 -11.18 1.34 -8.38
CA VAL A 66 -12.04 0.83 -7.29
C VAL A 66 -13.12 1.84 -6.88
N PHE A 67 -12.78 3.13 -6.75
CA PHE A 67 -13.65 4.15 -6.16
C PHE A 67 -14.21 5.17 -7.18
N GLY A 68 -13.86 5.03 -8.47
CA GLY A 68 -14.36 5.85 -9.58
C GLY A 68 -13.29 6.77 -10.20
N LYS A 69 -13.43 7.06 -11.49
CA LYS A 69 -12.39 7.74 -12.29
C LYS A 69 -12.07 9.16 -11.81
N ASP A 70 -13.02 9.86 -11.21
CA ASP A 70 -12.86 11.26 -10.78
C ASP A 70 -12.17 11.40 -9.42
N ARG A 71 -11.69 10.29 -8.84
CA ARG A 71 -11.03 10.29 -7.54
C ARG A 71 -9.60 10.78 -7.64
N THR A 72 -9.19 11.51 -6.61
CA THR A 72 -7.80 11.91 -6.37
C THR A 72 -7.30 11.29 -5.08
N ILE A 73 -5.98 11.18 -4.96
CA ILE A 73 -5.31 10.65 -3.77
C ILE A 73 -4.44 11.70 -3.09
N ARG A 74 -4.29 11.58 -1.78
CA ARG A 74 -3.34 12.34 -0.97
C ARG A 74 -2.46 11.36 -0.22
N LEU A 75 -1.14 11.57 -0.28
CA LEU A 75 -0.16 10.80 0.47
C LEU A 75 0.26 11.62 1.69
N ARG A 76 0.08 11.07 2.89
CA ARG A 76 0.53 11.69 4.14
C ARG A 76 1.72 10.89 4.68
N PRO A 77 2.83 11.52 5.10
CA PRO A 77 3.91 10.80 5.78
C PRO A 77 3.38 9.99 6.96
N SER A 78 3.82 8.75 7.08
CA SER A 78 3.50 7.85 8.19
C SER A 78 4.73 7.01 8.52
N TYR A 79 4.57 5.89 9.24
CA TYR A 79 5.67 4.98 9.58
C TYR A 79 5.20 3.53 9.55
N PHE A 80 5.88 2.70 8.75
CA PHE A 80 5.75 1.25 8.79
C PHE A 80 7.16 0.61 8.79
N PRO A 81 7.47 -0.32 9.71
CA PRO A 81 8.83 -0.87 9.87
C PRO A 81 9.44 -1.53 8.62
N PHE A 82 8.60 -1.91 7.64
CA PHE A 82 9.00 -2.60 6.42
C PHE A 82 9.09 -1.68 5.19
N THR A 83 8.88 -0.37 5.36
CA THR A 83 9.03 0.62 4.28
C THR A 83 9.74 1.88 4.75
N GLU A 84 10.47 2.55 3.85
CA GLU A 84 11.02 3.89 4.07
C GLU A 84 11.29 4.58 2.70
N PRO A 85 10.65 5.73 2.38
CA PRO A 85 9.63 6.43 3.15
C PRO A 85 8.28 5.69 3.17
N SER A 86 7.53 5.89 4.27
CA SER A 86 6.16 5.40 4.47
C SER A 86 5.11 6.49 4.28
N VAL A 87 3.95 6.11 3.74
CA VAL A 87 2.80 6.99 3.55
C VAL A 87 1.46 6.32 3.88
N GLU A 88 0.55 7.08 4.47
CA GLU A 88 -0.88 6.79 4.45
C GLU A 88 -1.51 7.38 3.20
N VAL A 89 -2.50 6.68 2.65
CA VAL A 89 -3.17 7.03 1.40
C VAL A 89 -4.62 7.35 1.70
N ASP A 90 -4.98 8.61 1.46
CA ASP A 90 -6.36 9.06 1.50
C ASP A 90 -6.94 9.23 0.10
N VAL A 91 -8.22 8.93 -0.07
CA VAL A 91 -8.99 9.15 -1.30
C VAL A 91 -10.00 10.27 -1.07
N SER A 92 -10.20 11.12 -2.08
CA SER A 92 -11.22 12.17 -2.06
C SER A 92 -12.61 11.59 -1.75
N CYS A 93 -13.33 12.17 -0.79
CA CYS A 93 -14.61 11.63 -0.34
C CYS A 93 -15.63 11.55 -1.48
N PHE A 94 -16.18 10.36 -1.71
CA PHE A 94 -17.13 10.12 -2.80
C PHE A 94 -18.42 10.92 -2.69
N ARG A 95 -18.85 11.23 -1.46
CA ARG A 95 -20.13 11.90 -1.19
C ARG A 95 -20.08 13.41 -1.40
N CYS A 96 -18.98 14.06 -1.04
CA CYS A 96 -18.87 15.53 -1.06
C CYS A 96 -17.81 16.06 -2.04
N GLY A 97 -17.06 15.18 -2.71
CA GLY A 97 -16.04 15.57 -3.67
C GLY A 97 -14.90 16.39 -3.04
N GLY A 98 -14.60 16.17 -1.76
CA GLY A 98 -13.55 16.90 -1.04
C GLY A 98 -14.01 18.12 -0.24
N LYS A 99 -15.28 18.52 -0.31
CA LYS A 99 -15.81 19.69 0.44
C LYS A 99 -15.91 19.50 1.96
N GLY A 100 -15.86 18.25 2.43
CA GLY A 100 -16.12 17.89 3.83
C GLY A 100 -17.60 17.56 4.08
N CYS A 101 -17.86 16.45 4.78
CA CYS A 101 -19.19 16.03 5.23
C CYS A 101 -19.06 15.04 6.41
N PRO A 102 -20.16 14.64 7.08
CA PRO A 102 -20.11 13.70 8.20
C PRO A 102 -19.40 12.38 7.88
N VAL A 103 -19.51 11.87 6.64
CA VAL A 103 -18.90 10.59 6.23
C VAL A 103 -17.37 10.64 6.32
N CYS A 104 -16.76 11.73 5.86
CA CYS A 104 -15.31 11.92 5.92
C CYS A 104 -14.88 12.73 7.16
N LYS A 105 -15.73 12.82 8.20
CA LYS A 105 -15.46 13.63 9.40
C LYS A 105 -15.05 15.08 9.06
N TYR A 106 -15.67 15.65 8.03
CA TYR A 106 -15.43 17.00 7.50
C TYR A 106 -14.03 17.28 6.94
N THR A 107 -13.17 16.28 6.76
CA THR A 107 -11.82 16.48 6.19
C THR A 107 -11.82 16.63 4.67
N GLY A 108 -12.84 16.08 3.99
CA GLY A 108 -12.86 15.88 2.53
C GLY A 108 -12.18 14.60 2.06
N TRP A 109 -11.56 13.84 2.96
CA TRP A 109 -10.68 12.70 2.67
C TRP A 109 -11.07 11.48 3.50
N ILE A 110 -10.89 10.28 2.93
CA ILE A 110 -11.10 9.01 3.62
C ILE A 110 -9.80 8.22 3.47
N GLU A 111 -9.19 7.83 4.58
CA GLU A 111 -8.04 6.94 4.60
C GLU A 111 -8.45 5.55 4.13
N VAL A 112 -7.67 4.95 3.21
CA VAL A 112 -8.02 3.65 2.60
C VAL A 112 -6.92 2.60 2.71
N LEU A 113 -5.65 2.99 2.83
CA LEU A 113 -4.51 2.05 2.99
C LEU A 113 -3.22 2.76 3.42
N GLY A 114 -2.24 1.96 3.84
CA GLY A 114 -0.83 2.36 3.98
C GLY A 114 0.03 1.84 2.82
N ALA A 115 1.09 2.56 2.47
CA ALA A 115 2.04 2.20 1.42
C ALA A 115 3.43 2.78 1.70
N GLY A 116 4.43 2.40 0.91
CA GLY A 116 5.78 2.98 0.99
C GLY A 116 6.77 2.25 0.11
N MET A 117 8.00 2.79 0.05
CA MET A 117 9.13 2.13 -0.62
C MET A 117 9.66 1.03 0.29
N VAL A 118 9.96 -0.16 -0.25
CA VAL A 118 10.42 -1.30 0.57
C VAL A 118 11.71 -0.93 1.29
N HIS A 119 11.76 -1.14 2.61
CA HIS A 119 12.92 -0.75 3.40
C HIS A 119 14.16 -1.59 2.97
N PRO A 120 15.36 -1.00 2.79
CA PRO A 120 16.56 -1.71 2.36
C PRO A 120 16.89 -2.99 3.16
N ASN A 121 16.70 -2.96 4.48
CA ASN A 121 16.88 -4.14 5.33
C ASN A 121 15.94 -5.31 4.99
N VAL A 122 14.72 -5.05 4.49
CA VAL A 122 13.79 -6.10 4.04
C VAL A 122 14.34 -6.77 2.78
N LEU A 123 14.88 -5.98 1.84
CA LEU A 123 15.53 -6.51 0.63
C LEU A 123 16.75 -7.35 0.98
N ARG A 124 17.65 -6.83 1.82
CA ARG A 124 18.85 -7.55 2.26
C ARG A 124 18.53 -8.85 2.98
N ALA A 125 17.48 -8.88 3.82
CA ALA A 125 17.02 -10.08 4.49
C ALA A 125 16.56 -11.18 3.51
N ALA A 126 16.13 -10.80 2.30
CA ALA A 126 15.78 -11.71 1.21
C ALA A 126 16.92 -11.95 0.20
N ASN A 127 18.17 -11.56 0.53
CA ASN A 127 19.34 -11.61 -0.36
C ASN A 127 19.18 -10.80 -1.66
N ILE A 128 18.44 -9.70 -1.62
CA ILE A 128 18.28 -8.75 -2.73
C ILE A 128 19.18 -7.54 -2.48
N ASP A 129 19.94 -7.14 -3.52
CA ASP A 129 20.80 -5.96 -3.48
C ASP A 129 19.95 -4.68 -3.43
N ALA A 130 19.93 -4.01 -2.28
CA ALA A 130 19.15 -2.81 -2.04
C ALA A 130 19.69 -1.58 -2.78
N ASP A 131 20.95 -1.57 -3.23
CA ASP A 131 21.49 -0.44 -4.00
C ASP A 131 21.06 -0.50 -5.48
N VAL A 132 20.58 -1.68 -5.92
CA VAL A 132 20.10 -1.94 -7.28
C VAL A 132 18.56 -1.93 -7.36
N TYR A 133 17.89 -2.44 -6.32
CA TYR A 133 16.44 -2.68 -6.31
C TYR A 133 15.66 -1.87 -5.24
N GLY A 134 16.35 -1.04 -4.45
CA GLY A 134 15.77 -0.19 -3.40
C GLY A 134 15.59 1.27 -3.81
#